data_AF-A0A8T3R3W1-F1
#
_entry.id   AF-A0A8T3R3W1-F1
#
_cell.length_a   1.000
_cell.length_b   1.000
_cell.length_c   1.000
_cell.angle_alpha   90.00
_cell.angle_beta   90.00
_cell.angle_gamma   90.00
#
_symmetry.space_group_name_H-M   'P 1'
#
loop_
_entity.id
_entity.type
_entity.pdbx_description
1 polymer ?
#
loop_
_entity_poly.entity_id
_entity_poly.type
_entity_poly.pdbx_seq_one_letter_code
_entity_poly.pdbx_strand_id
1 'polypeptide(L)'
;MGAFETLLNIDDPVELQRKVEGLVEGIVRSHEFAVTRDERARLVAELVGEVGGLGPLDALLADETITEIMVNGPNHLYIERAGKIERVDSSFLNDEHVLRIIDRIITPLGRRIDATSP
;
A
#
# COMPACT_ATOMS: atom_id res chain seq x y z
N MET A 1 -6.01 14.96 -11.22
CA MET A 1 -5.68 14.29 -9.94
C MET A 1 -6.47 13.01 -9.91
N GLY A 2 -5.78 11.89 -10.03
CA GLY A 2 -6.38 10.60 -10.42
C GLY A 2 -7.06 9.91 -9.24
N ALA A 3 -8.16 9.20 -9.50
CA ALA A 3 -8.91 8.43 -8.49
C ALA A 3 -8.04 7.43 -7.70
N PHE A 4 -6.93 6.97 -8.29
CA PHE A 4 -5.92 6.12 -7.64
C PHE A 4 -5.16 6.86 -6.53
N GLU A 5 -4.82 8.14 -6.78
CA GLU A 5 -4.42 9.16 -5.79
C GLU A 5 -5.19 9.00 -4.48
N THR A 6 -6.51 9.16 -4.61
CA THR A 6 -7.43 9.16 -3.49
C THR A 6 -7.54 7.80 -2.80
N LEU A 7 -7.42 6.70 -3.53
CA LEU A 7 -7.50 5.36 -2.94
C LEU A 7 -6.31 5.05 -2.03
N LEU A 8 -5.12 5.45 -2.45
CA LEU A 8 -3.90 5.29 -1.65
C LEU A 8 -3.93 6.15 -0.37
N ASN A 9 -4.84 7.11 -0.28
CA ASN A 9 -4.98 8.05 0.84
C ASN A 9 -5.93 7.56 1.95
N ILE A 10 -6.47 6.35 1.84
CA ILE A 10 -7.48 5.85 2.78
C ILE A 10 -6.88 4.78 3.69
N ASP A 11 -6.73 5.11 4.97
CA ASP A 11 -6.17 4.21 5.98
C ASP A 11 -7.24 3.32 6.65
N ASP A 12 -8.52 3.75 6.65
CA ASP A 12 -9.63 2.95 7.19
C ASP A 12 -10.01 1.85 6.18
N PRO A 13 -9.83 0.55 6.53
CA PRO A 13 -10.17 -0.56 5.64
C PRO A 13 -11.63 -0.54 5.16
N VAL A 14 -12.55 -0.05 6.01
CA VAL A 14 -13.98 0.04 5.68
C VAL A 14 -14.23 1.15 4.66
N GLU A 15 -13.57 2.29 4.82
CA GLU A 15 -13.66 3.39 3.86
C GLU A 15 -13.01 3.02 2.52
N LEU A 16 -11.85 2.36 2.56
CA LEU A 16 -11.14 1.90 1.37
C LEU A 16 -12.01 0.92 0.58
N GLN A 17 -12.59 -0.06 1.26
CA GLN A 17 -13.51 -1.02 0.65
C GLN A 17 -14.69 -0.31 -0.03
N ARG A 18 -15.37 0.61 0.65
CA ARG A 18 -16.50 1.37 0.06
C ARG A 18 -16.08 2.17 -1.16
N LYS A 19 -14.88 2.77 -1.14
CA LYS A 19 -14.37 3.56 -2.26
C LYS A 19 -14.07 2.69 -3.48
N VAL A 20 -13.40 1.55 -3.26
CA VAL A 20 -13.12 0.56 -4.30
C VAL A 20 -14.42 0.01 -4.88
N GLU A 21 -15.41 -0.34 -4.05
CA GLU A 21 -16.73 -0.79 -4.49
C GLU A 21 -17.40 0.22 -5.44
N GLY A 22 -17.42 1.51 -5.07
CA GLY A 22 -18.01 2.56 -5.90
C GLY A 22 -17.28 2.77 -7.23
N LEU A 23 -15.95 2.63 -7.25
CA LEU A 23 -15.17 2.73 -8.49
C LEU A 23 -15.41 1.54 -9.42
N VAL A 24 -15.42 0.32 -8.86
CA VAL A 24 -15.74 -0.91 -9.60
C VAL A 24 -17.14 -0.81 -10.21
N GLU A 25 -18.12 -0.36 -9.43
CA GLU A 25 -19.50 -0.17 -9.92
C GLU A 25 -19.56 0.83 -11.07
N GLY A 26 -18.85 1.96 -10.97
CA GLY A 26 -18.74 2.95 -12.03
C GLY A 26 -18.14 2.40 -13.33
N ILE A 27 -17.08 1.59 -13.22
CA ILE A 27 -16.40 0.97 -14.37
C ILE A 27 -17.30 -0.08 -15.03
N VAL A 28 -17.90 -0.99 -14.23
CA VAL A 28 -18.80 -2.04 -14.73
C VAL A 28 -19.98 -1.42 -15.49
N ARG A 29 -20.57 -0.36 -14.94
CA ARG A 29 -21.71 0.33 -15.57
C ARG A 29 -21.31 1.09 -16.83
N SER A 30 -20.13 1.71 -16.88
CA SER A 30 -19.70 2.53 -18.02
C SER A 30 -19.27 1.72 -19.24
N HIS A 31 -18.83 0.47 -19.04
CA HIS A 31 -18.33 -0.40 -20.11
C HIS A 31 -19.31 -1.54 -20.46
N GLU A 32 -20.53 -1.50 -19.92
CA GLU A 32 -21.58 -2.52 -20.11
C GLU A 32 -21.09 -3.95 -19.81
N PHE A 33 -20.18 -4.09 -18.84
CA PHE A 33 -19.65 -5.41 -18.48
C PHE A 33 -20.74 -6.24 -17.77
N ALA A 34 -20.99 -7.45 -18.27
CA ALA A 34 -21.83 -8.42 -17.60
C ALA A 34 -21.01 -9.15 -16.53
N VAL A 35 -20.97 -8.58 -15.32
CA VAL A 35 -20.24 -9.13 -14.17
C VAL A 35 -21.24 -9.59 -13.11
N THR A 36 -21.11 -10.84 -12.65
CA THR A 36 -21.94 -11.37 -11.56
C THR A 36 -21.60 -10.69 -10.23
N ARG A 37 -22.50 -10.82 -9.25
CA ARG A 37 -22.27 -10.29 -7.90
C ARG A 37 -21.01 -10.90 -7.25
N ASP A 38 -20.76 -12.18 -7.48
CA ASP A 38 -19.62 -12.89 -6.91
C ASP A 38 -18.29 -12.48 -7.58
N GLU A 39 -18.28 -12.30 -8.90
CA GLU A 39 -17.13 -11.73 -9.62
C GLU A 39 -16.82 -10.31 -9.15
N ARG A 40 -17.84 -9.48 -8.94
CA ARG A 40 -17.65 -8.13 -8.40
C ARG A 40 -17.06 -8.17 -7.00
N ALA A 41 -17.57 -9.02 -6.13
CA ALA A 41 -17.06 -9.16 -4.76
C ALA A 41 -15.59 -9.61 -4.74
N ARG A 42 -15.22 -10.55 -5.62
CA ARG A 42 -13.82 -10.96 -5.80
C ARG A 42 -12.93 -9.83 -6.27
N LEU A 43 -13.35 -9.10 -7.31
CA LEU A 43 -12.58 -7.97 -7.85
C LEU A 43 -12.35 -6.87 -6.80
N VAL A 44 -13.37 -6.55 -5.99
CA VAL A 44 -13.23 -5.60 -4.89
C VAL A 44 -12.24 -6.11 -3.85
N ALA A 45 -12.34 -7.37 -3.43
CA ALA A 45 -11.44 -7.95 -2.43
C ALA A 45 -9.98 -7.95 -2.91
N GLU A 46 -9.74 -8.29 -4.18
CA GLU A 46 -8.42 -8.25 -4.80
C GLU A 46 -7.87 -6.81 -4.82
N LEU A 47 -8.66 -5.84 -5.28
CA LEU A 47 -8.23 -4.44 -5.34
C LEU A 47 -8.01 -3.82 -3.96
N VAL A 48 -8.83 -4.15 -2.96
CA VAL A 48 -8.61 -3.73 -1.58
C VAL A 48 -7.34 -4.36 -1.02
N GLY A 49 -7.04 -5.61 -1.37
CA GLY A 49 -5.78 -6.27 -1.00
C GLY A 49 -4.56 -5.57 -1.60
N GLU A 50 -4.61 -5.27 -2.89
CA GLU A 50 -3.52 -4.59 -3.62
C GLU A 50 -3.29 -3.16 -3.12
N VAL A 51 -4.36 -2.36 -3.01
CA VAL A 51 -4.27 -0.99 -2.47
C VAL A 51 -3.96 -1.00 -0.97
N GLY A 52 -4.39 -2.06 -0.29
CA GLY A 52 -4.16 -2.30 1.11
C GLY A 52 -2.83 -2.99 1.42
N GLY A 53 -1.91 -3.14 0.47
CA GLY A 53 -0.59 -3.72 0.76
C GLY A 53 0.32 -2.77 1.55
N LEU A 54 1.55 -3.23 1.82
CA LEU A 54 2.66 -2.38 2.25
C LEU A 54 3.47 -1.85 1.05
N GLY A 55 2.99 -2.11 -0.17
CA GLY A 55 3.55 -1.62 -1.41
C GLY A 55 4.89 -2.31 -1.69
N PRO A 56 5.97 -1.56 -2.00
CA PRO A 56 7.27 -2.16 -2.31
C PRO A 56 7.84 -3.00 -1.15
N LEU A 57 7.35 -2.80 0.08
CA LEU A 57 7.81 -3.56 1.23
C LEU A 57 7.30 -5.00 1.28
N ASP A 58 6.17 -5.33 0.65
CA ASP A 58 5.60 -6.68 0.73
C ASP A 58 6.58 -7.75 0.20
N ALA A 59 7.23 -7.47 -0.94
CA ALA A 59 8.24 -8.35 -1.52
C ALA A 59 9.52 -8.42 -0.67
N LEU A 60 9.91 -7.32 -0.02
CA LEU A 60 11.10 -7.26 0.84
C LEU A 60 10.86 -8.00 2.16
N LEU A 61 9.68 -7.88 2.74
CA LEU A 61 9.30 -8.55 3.98
C LEU A 61 9.12 -10.07 3.80
N ALA A 62 8.79 -10.52 2.59
CA ALA A 62 8.69 -11.93 2.26
C ALA A 62 10.08 -12.62 2.13
N ASP A 63 11.16 -11.87 1.97
CA ASP A 63 12.52 -12.42 1.86
C ASP A 63 13.16 -12.58 3.25
N GLU A 64 13.15 -13.81 3.77
CA GLU A 64 13.68 -14.15 5.10
C GLU A 64 15.18 -13.88 5.28
N THR A 65 15.94 -13.64 4.20
CA THR A 65 17.37 -13.33 4.31
C THR A 65 17.62 -11.84 4.56
N ILE A 66 16.59 -11.00 4.39
CA ILE A 66 16.64 -9.58 4.71
C ILE A 66 16.42 -9.41 6.21
N THR A 67 17.39 -8.79 6.87
CA THR A 67 17.40 -8.59 8.32
C THR A 67 16.99 -7.18 8.72
N GLU A 68 17.14 -6.20 7.82
CA GLU A 68 16.72 -4.83 8.02
C GLU A 68 16.26 -4.19 6.71
N ILE A 69 15.22 -3.36 6.77
CA ILE A 69 14.75 -2.53 5.65
C ILE A 69 14.81 -1.07 6.10
N MET A 70 15.50 -0.24 5.32
CA MET A 70 15.66 1.18 5.59
C MET A 70 15.01 2.00 4.48
N VAL A 71 14.15 2.95 4.86
CA VAL A 71 13.46 3.85 3.92
C VAL A 71 13.84 5.28 4.27
N ASN A 72 14.69 5.89 3.43
CA ASN A 72 15.13 7.29 3.60
C ASN A 72 14.33 8.27 2.72
N GLY A 73 13.42 7.75 1.89
CA GLY A 73 12.58 8.49 0.97
C GLY A 73 12.02 7.57 -0.11
N PRO A 74 11.11 8.05 -0.97
CA PRO A 74 10.35 7.22 -1.90
C PRO A 74 11.22 6.46 -2.88
N ASN A 75 12.38 7.02 -3.26
CA ASN A 75 13.32 6.40 -4.20
C ASN A 75 14.64 5.93 -3.55
N HIS A 76 14.68 5.92 -2.20
CA HIS A 76 15.87 5.64 -1.41
C HIS A 76 15.59 4.52 -0.41
N LEU A 77 15.46 3.31 -0.95
CA LEU A 77 15.28 2.08 -0.18
C LEU A 77 16.59 1.31 -0.12
N TYR A 78 16.88 0.79 1.06
CA TYR A 78 18.04 -0.06 1.32
C TYR A 78 17.62 -1.27 2.14
N ILE A 79 18.33 -2.37 1.95
CA ILE A 79 18.15 -3.60 2.72
C ILE A 79 19.49 -4.03 3.31
N GLU A 80 19.43 -4.70 4.45
CA GLU A 80 20.58 -5.40 5.02
C GLU A 80 20.41 -6.90 4.78
N ARG A 81 21.45 -7.53 4.22
CA ARG A 81 21.55 -8.98 4.03
C ARG A 81 22.95 -9.43 4.42
N ALA A 82 23.04 -10.37 5.38
CA ALA A 82 24.30 -10.97 5.81
C ALA A 82 25.41 -9.95 6.20
N GLY A 83 25.02 -8.89 6.88
CA GLY A 83 25.86 -7.78 7.34
C GLY A 83 26.16 -6.72 6.28
N LYS A 84 25.52 -6.77 5.09
CA LYS A 84 25.81 -5.84 3.99
C LYS A 84 24.57 -5.03 3.62
N ILE A 85 24.76 -3.72 3.47
CA ILE A 85 23.73 -2.80 3.00
C ILE A 85 23.74 -2.77 1.48
N GLU A 86 22.57 -2.99 0.88
CA GLU A 86 22.35 -3.01 -0.56
C GLU A 86 21.21 -2.04 -0.92
N ARG A 87 21.34 -1.34 -2.05
CA ARG A 87 20.27 -0.47 -2.57
C ARG A 87 19.23 -1.31 -3.30
N VAL A 88 17.96 -1.02 -3.06
CA VAL A 88 16.84 -1.66 -3.75
C VAL A 88 16.36 -0.79 -4.92
N ASP A 89 15.97 -1.41 -6.03
CA ASP A 89 15.45 -0.74 -7.23
C ASP A 89 13.92 -0.52 -7.19
N SER A 90 13.28 -0.85 -6.06
CA SER A 90 11.87 -0.56 -5.81
C SER A 90 11.70 0.83 -5.22
N SER A 91 10.58 1.49 -5.54
CA SER A 91 10.25 2.81 -5.02
C SER A 91 8.81 2.89 -4.51
N PHE A 92 8.58 3.80 -3.57
CA PHE A 92 7.25 4.29 -3.25
C PHE A 92 6.83 5.34 -4.28
N LEU A 93 5.53 5.59 -4.33
CA LEU A 93 4.95 6.59 -5.23
C LEU A 93 5.46 8.00 -4.92
N ASN A 94 5.49 8.38 -3.64
CA ASN A 94 5.89 9.68 -3.14
C ASN A 94 6.12 9.63 -1.61
N ASP A 95 6.52 10.75 -1.02
CA ASP A 95 6.77 10.85 0.44
C ASP A 95 5.51 10.56 1.27
N GLU A 96 4.33 10.94 0.78
CA GLU A 96 3.06 10.72 1.46
C GLU A 96 2.74 9.22 1.55
N HIS A 97 3.01 8.47 0.49
CA HIS A 97 2.88 7.02 0.48
C HIS A 97 3.84 6.36 1.50
N VAL A 98 5.07 6.86 1.65
CA VAL A 98 6.02 6.37 2.68
C VAL A 98 5.42 6.51 4.08
N LEU A 99 4.95 7.71 4.43
CA LEU A 99 4.41 7.99 5.77
C LEU A 99 3.22 7.10 6.10
N ARG A 100 2.32 6.84 5.15
CA ARG A 100 1.19 5.92 5.36
C ARG A 100 1.60 4.50 5.64
N ILE A 101 2.57 3.98 4.88
CA ILE A 101 3.08 2.63 5.12
C ILE A 101 3.71 2.55 6.52
N ILE A 102 4.44 3.59 6.95
CA ILE A 102 4.97 3.65 8.33
C ILE A 102 3.83 3.64 9.34
N ASP A 103 2.83 4.53 9.21
CA ASP A 103 1.67 4.61 10.11
C ASP A 103 0.94 3.26 10.23
N ARG A 104 0.79 2.56 9.10
CA ARG A 104 0.15 1.24 9.05
C ARG A 104 0.94 0.15 9.77
N ILE A 105 2.27 0.21 9.71
CA ILE A 105 3.14 -0.74 10.43
C ILE A 105 3.09 -0.48 11.95
N ILE A 106 3.08 0.79 12.37
CA ILE A 106 3.19 1.14 13.79
C ILE A 106 1.85 1.18 14.53
N THR A 107 0.74 1.42 13.83
CA THR A 107 -0.61 1.55 14.45
C THR A 107 -1.01 0.29 15.23
N PRO A 108 -0.88 -0.94 14.68
CA PRO A 108 -1.15 -2.17 15.43
C PRO A 108 -0.24 -2.37 16.64
N LEU A 109 0.96 -1.75 16.63
CA LEU A 109 1.93 -1.82 17.71
C LEU A 109 1.65 -0.81 18.83
N GLY A 110 0.59 0.01 18.70
CA GLY A 110 0.26 1.08 19.65
C GLY A 110 1.29 2.22 19.68
N ARG A 111 2.14 2.30 18.64
CA ARG A 111 3.16 3.34 18.49
C ARG A 111 2.62 4.46 17.62
N ARG A 112 3.02 5.71 17.89
CA ARG A 112 2.65 6.88 17.10
C ARG A 112 3.91 7.50 16.51
N ILE A 113 3.84 8.01 15.28
CA ILE A 113 4.90 8.85 14.73
C ILE A 113 4.89 10.15 15.53
N ASP A 114 6.00 10.42 16.20
CA ASP A 114 6.31 11.71 16.78
C ASP A 114 6.99 12.52 15.66
N ALA A 115 6.28 13.49 15.07
CA ALA A 115 6.82 14.40 14.07
C ALA A 115 7.60 15.57 14.69
N THR A 116 7.95 15.49 15.98
CA THR A 116 8.57 16.55 16.78
C THR A 116 10.09 16.42 16.89
N SER A 117 10.75 15.58 16.09
CA SER A 117 12.19 15.70 15.87
C SER A 117 12.58 15.39 14.43
N PRO A 118 13.20 16.35 13.71
CA PRO A 118 13.69 16.15 12.34
C PRO A 118 14.88 15.19 12.29
#